data_AF-A0A962I9T2-F1
#
_entry.id   AF-A0A962I9T2-F1
#
_cell.length_a   1.000
_cell.length_b   1.000
_cell.length_c   1.000
_cell.angle_alpha   90.00
_cell.angle_beta   90.00
_cell.angle_gamma   90.00
#
_symmetry.space_group_name_H-M   'P 1'
#
loop_
_entity.id
_entity.type
_entity.pdbx_description
1 polymer ?
#
loop_
_entity_poly.entity_id
_entity_poly.type
_entity_poly.pdbx_seq_one_letter_code
_entity_poly.pdbx_strand_id
1 'polypeptide(L)'
;RFRIVLWRQPCGSAGTDAQLILTFVPLQGSPLICANDMELRQGAITSDDFFLTRDPSGANIDTLCGPISQTTSVLIREVDDTFTFDDDLAFSFVYEQDSPTPDVVLNVPAYDASQYPGGGMLSSPQGVNSGSYYDPARPGEGIFVEVGRAGGRRVLFVSWYTYQDGLPLWIIGNVDFPEGATSVTVPMLTFSGTGFGPAFNPAQVVSSPWGQATFRVISCNELSFDWVRTADGLSGSYNYVRLVDGLLGTQCQ
;
A
#
# COMPACT_ATOMS: atom_id res chain seq x y z
N ARG A 1 -4.82 -12.23 -20.53
CA ARG A 1 -5.37 -11.25 -19.55
C ARG A 1 -4.25 -10.88 -18.58
N PHE A 2 -4.12 -9.61 -18.22
CA PHE A 2 -3.11 -9.13 -17.27
C PHE A 2 -3.66 -7.99 -16.41
N ARG A 3 -2.88 -7.56 -15.42
CA ARG A 3 -3.07 -6.36 -14.62
C ARG A 3 -1.84 -5.46 -14.79
N ILE A 4 -2.07 -4.17 -14.99
CA ILE A 4 -1.02 -3.13 -14.95
C ILE A 4 -1.04 -2.53 -13.55
N VAL A 5 0.13 -2.37 -12.94
CA VAL A 5 0.33 -1.69 -11.67
C VAL A 5 1.40 -0.62 -11.88
N LEU A 6 1.03 0.64 -11.69
CA LEU A 6 1.97 1.76 -11.66
C LEU A 6 2.27 2.10 -10.22
N TRP A 7 3.55 2.27 -9.90
CA TRP A 7 3.99 2.63 -8.56
C TRP A 7 5.30 3.40 -8.63
N ARG A 8 5.59 4.17 -7.59
CA ARG A 8 6.83 4.96 -7.52
C ARG A 8 7.78 4.40 -6.47
N GLN A 9 9.07 4.43 -6.79
CA GLN A 9 10.17 4.15 -5.88
C GLN A 9 10.79 5.48 -5.46
N PRO A 10 10.68 5.90 -4.19
CA PRO A 10 11.29 7.15 -3.72
C PRO A 10 12.80 7.18 -4.01
N CYS A 11 13.25 8.30 -4.58
CA CYS A 11 14.63 8.60 -4.94
C CYS A 11 15.24 9.62 -3.96
N GLY A 12 16.49 9.39 -3.55
CA GLY A 12 17.22 10.29 -2.66
C GLY A 12 16.66 10.37 -1.22
N SER A 13 17.25 11.25 -0.42
CA SER A 13 16.90 11.41 1.01
C SER A 13 15.81 12.47 1.28
N ALA A 14 15.42 13.26 0.27
CA ALA A 14 14.53 14.40 0.43
C ALA A 14 13.05 14.07 0.22
N GLY A 15 12.71 12.88 -0.29
CA GLY A 15 11.31 12.48 -0.51
C GLY A 15 10.56 13.37 -1.50
N THR A 16 11.25 14.12 -2.36
CA THR A 16 10.62 15.00 -3.36
C THR A 16 10.68 14.45 -4.77
N ASP A 17 11.36 13.31 -4.95
CA ASP A 17 11.64 12.68 -6.23
C ASP A 17 11.35 11.18 -6.10
N ALA A 18 10.72 10.58 -7.10
CA ALA A 18 10.46 9.16 -7.13
C ALA A 18 10.36 8.60 -8.55
N GLN A 19 11.07 7.50 -8.79
CA GLN A 19 11.05 6.81 -10.07
C GLN A 19 9.77 6.00 -10.24
N LEU A 20 9.00 6.28 -11.29
CA LEU A 20 7.86 5.49 -11.73
C LEU A 20 8.31 4.13 -12.29
N ILE A 21 7.64 3.09 -11.85
CA ILE A 21 7.81 1.70 -12.27
C ILE A 21 6.45 1.17 -12.73
N LEU A 22 6.43 0.62 -13.94
CA LEU A 22 5.29 -0.08 -14.52
C LEU A 22 5.49 -1.57 -14.32
N THR A 23 4.51 -2.24 -13.71
CA THR A 23 4.55 -3.68 -13.46
C THR A 23 3.36 -4.36 -14.12
N PHE A 24 3.66 -5.27 -15.05
CA PHE A 24 2.69 -6.12 -15.73
C PHE A 24 2.60 -7.46 -15.02
N VAL A 25 1.41 -7.83 -14.57
CA VAL A 25 1.13 -9.10 -13.90
C VAL A 25 0.25 -9.96 -14.82
N PRO A 26 0.78 -11.04 -15.44
CA PRO A 26 -0.05 -11.94 -16.24
C PRO A 26 -1.04 -12.66 -15.32
N LEU A 27 -2.34 -12.52 -15.62
CA LEU A 27 -3.43 -13.16 -14.87
C LEU A 27 -3.90 -14.45 -15.54
N GLN A 28 -3.71 -14.56 -16.87
CA GLN A 28 -4.08 -15.73 -17.66
C GLN A 28 -3.29 -15.74 -18.97
N GLY A 29 -2.68 -16.89 -19.27
CA GLY A 29 -1.87 -17.11 -20.47
C GLY A 29 -0.59 -16.27 -20.48
N SER A 30 -0.02 -16.08 -21.66
CA SER A 30 1.12 -15.19 -21.90
C SER A 30 0.67 -14.00 -22.74
N PRO A 31 0.03 -12.97 -22.14
CA PRO A 31 -0.46 -11.82 -22.88
C PRO A 31 0.69 -11.10 -23.58
N LEU A 32 0.43 -10.63 -24.80
CA LEU A 32 1.34 -9.79 -25.54
C LEU A 32 1.21 -8.36 -25.02
N ILE A 33 2.35 -7.75 -24.71
CA ILE A 33 2.49 -6.36 -24.31
C ILE A 33 3.42 -5.74 -25.34
N CYS A 34 3.14 -4.52 -25.80
CA CYS A 34 4.03 -3.71 -26.61
C CYS A 34 3.91 -2.23 -26.21
N ALA A 35 5.03 -1.50 -26.18
CA ALA A 35 5.04 -0.07 -25.82
C ALA A 35 4.21 0.80 -26.76
N ASN A 36 4.10 0.43 -28.04
CA ASN A 36 3.31 1.16 -29.03
C ASN A 36 1.79 1.06 -28.83
N ASP A 37 1.32 0.25 -27.87
CA ASP A 37 -0.09 0.18 -27.49
C ASP A 37 -0.34 1.04 -26.23
N MET A 38 0.50 2.04 -25.98
CA MET A 38 0.49 2.81 -24.74
C MET A 38 0.75 4.29 -25.00
N GLU A 39 0.05 5.15 -24.26
CA GLU A 39 0.25 6.59 -24.28
C GLU A 39 0.42 7.15 -22.87
N LEU A 40 1.21 8.22 -22.75
CA LEU A 40 1.28 9.07 -21.58
C LEU A 40 0.60 10.41 -21.85
N ARG A 41 -0.28 10.82 -20.94
CA ARG A 41 -0.95 12.13 -21.00
C ARG A 41 -0.62 12.93 -19.76
N GLN A 42 0.09 14.05 -19.92
CA GLN A 42 0.46 14.94 -18.83
C GLN A 42 0.22 16.39 -19.21
N GLY A 43 -0.65 17.07 -18.45
CA GLY A 43 -1.14 18.39 -18.83
C GLY A 43 -1.92 18.36 -20.14
N ALA A 44 -1.47 19.14 -21.13
CA ALA A 44 -2.09 19.20 -22.46
C ALA A 44 -1.36 18.32 -23.51
N ILE A 45 -0.29 17.62 -23.10
CA ILE A 45 0.56 16.83 -23.99
C ILE A 45 0.17 15.36 -23.88
N THR A 46 0.15 14.69 -25.03
CA THR A 46 0.05 13.23 -25.14
C THR A 46 1.30 12.78 -25.91
N SER A 47 2.03 11.82 -25.36
CA SER A 47 3.21 11.21 -25.99
C SER A 47 3.04 9.68 -25.99
N ASP A 48 3.22 9.10 -27.16
CA ASP A 48 3.43 7.67 -27.42
C ASP A 48 4.91 7.37 -27.75
N ASP A 49 5.77 8.39 -27.75
CA ASP A 49 7.19 8.28 -28.07
C ASP A 49 8.01 8.00 -26.80
N PHE A 50 7.80 6.80 -26.26
CA PHE A 50 8.59 6.30 -25.16
C PHE A 50 8.95 4.83 -25.35
N PHE A 51 10.07 4.45 -24.75
CA PHE A 51 10.47 3.07 -24.63
C PHE A 51 10.17 2.55 -23.24
N LEU A 52 9.88 1.25 -23.15
CA LEU A 52 10.00 0.56 -21.88
C LEU A 52 11.46 0.18 -21.67
N THR A 53 11.91 0.03 -20.44
CA THR A 53 13.25 -0.50 -20.19
C THR A 53 13.33 -1.25 -18.89
N ARG A 54 14.08 -2.35 -18.89
CA ARG A 54 14.47 -3.07 -17.67
C ARG A 54 15.81 -2.57 -17.14
N ASP A 55 16.48 -1.69 -17.88
CA ASP A 55 17.80 -1.16 -17.56
C ASP A 55 17.68 0.25 -16.95
N PRO A 56 17.85 0.38 -15.63
CA PRO A 56 17.76 1.67 -14.95
C PRO A 56 18.92 2.61 -15.31
N SER A 57 19.99 2.13 -15.96
CA SER A 57 21.06 3.01 -16.43
C SER A 57 20.69 3.75 -17.72
N GLY A 58 19.60 3.36 -18.38
CA GLY A 58 19.17 3.93 -19.66
C GLY A 58 20.09 3.58 -20.84
N ALA A 59 21.05 2.69 -20.67
CA ALA A 59 21.98 2.27 -21.73
C ALA A 59 21.32 1.32 -22.74
N ASN A 60 20.30 0.56 -22.31
CA ASN A 60 19.51 -0.31 -23.16
C ASN A 60 18.04 0.14 -23.17
N ILE A 61 17.45 0.19 -24.36
CA ILE A 61 16.02 0.43 -24.56
C ILE A 61 15.37 -0.84 -25.10
N ASP A 62 14.18 -1.17 -24.60
CA ASP A 62 13.41 -2.33 -25.03
C ASP A 62 11.96 -1.91 -25.25
N THR A 63 11.47 -1.98 -26.48
CA THR A 63 10.05 -1.69 -26.74
C THR A 63 9.10 -2.66 -26.03
N LEU A 64 9.65 -3.73 -25.41
CA LEU A 64 8.95 -4.81 -24.73
C LEU A 64 7.73 -5.22 -25.54
N CYS A 65 7.96 -5.65 -26.78
CA CYS A 65 6.90 -6.05 -27.69
C CYS A 65 6.87 -7.57 -27.87
N GLY A 66 6.18 -8.24 -26.95
CA GLY A 66 6.11 -9.69 -26.93
C GLY A 66 5.29 -10.28 -25.78
N PRO A 67 5.15 -11.62 -25.77
CA PRO A 67 4.41 -12.31 -24.73
C PRO A 67 5.15 -12.25 -23.40
N ILE A 68 4.45 -11.87 -22.33
CA ILE A 68 4.97 -11.95 -20.95
C ILE A 68 4.37 -13.16 -20.23
N SER A 69 5.22 -14.02 -19.66
CA SER A 69 4.80 -15.20 -18.90
C SER A 69 5.07 -15.10 -17.40
N GLN A 70 5.72 -14.02 -16.97
CA GLN A 70 6.05 -13.73 -15.59
C GLN A 70 5.77 -12.26 -15.29
N THR A 71 5.54 -11.94 -14.02
CA THR A 71 5.45 -10.54 -13.56
C THR A 71 6.71 -9.80 -13.99
N THR A 72 6.52 -8.71 -14.73
CA THR A 72 7.60 -7.96 -15.36
C THR A 72 7.47 -6.51 -14.96
N SER A 73 8.52 -5.95 -14.36
CA SER A 73 8.62 -4.53 -14.04
C SER A 73 9.57 -3.84 -15.01
N VAL A 74 9.19 -2.65 -15.45
CA VAL A 74 9.94 -1.80 -16.38
C VAL A 74 9.82 -0.34 -15.96
N LEU A 75 10.79 0.45 -16.41
CA LEU A 75 10.74 1.90 -16.39
C LEU A 75 10.20 2.41 -17.72
N ILE A 76 9.70 3.63 -17.71
CA ILE A 76 9.40 4.39 -18.93
C ILE A 76 10.59 5.29 -19.22
N ARG A 77 11.04 5.28 -20.47
CA ARG A 77 12.01 6.23 -20.99
C ARG A 77 11.36 7.03 -22.10
N GLU A 78 10.90 8.21 -21.74
CA GLU A 78 10.38 9.23 -22.64
C GLU A 78 11.53 9.74 -23.55
N VAL A 79 11.27 9.89 -24.85
CA VAL A 79 12.28 10.31 -25.83
C VAL A 79 11.84 11.44 -26.74
N ASP A 80 10.60 11.93 -26.64
CA ASP A 80 10.10 13.08 -27.39
C ASP A 80 10.89 14.34 -26.94
N ASP A 81 11.46 15.08 -27.88
CA ASP A 81 12.24 16.28 -27.58
C ASP A 81 11.36 17.50 -27.23
N THR A 82 10.05 17.39 -27.42
CA THR A 82 9.05 18.42 -27.12
C THR A 82 8.29 18.17 -25.82
N PHE A 83 8.46 16.98 -25.22
CA PHE A 83 7.83 16.58 -23.97
C PHE A 83 8.91 16.19 -22.96
N THR A 84 8.76 16.63 -21.72
CA THR A 84 9.59 16.11 -20.63
C THR A 84 8.64 15.52 -19.62
N PHE A 85 8.56 14.20 -19.61
CA PHE A 85 7.73 13.50 -18.64
C PHE A 85 8.34 13.65 -17.26
N ASP A 86 7.58 14.30 -16.38
CA ASP A 86 7.89 14.41 -14.96
C ASP A 86 7.01 13.40 -14.22
N ASP A 87 7.60 12.28 -13.80
CA ASP A 87 6.88 11.22 -13.16
C ASP A 87 6.43 11.56 -11.74
N ASP A 88 6.85 12.67 -11.13
CA ASP A 88 6.34 13.15 -9.85
C ASP A 88 5.02 13.91 -9.99
N LEU A 89 4.69 14.43 -11.17
CA LEU A 89 3.42 15.11 -11.41
C LEU A 89 2.27 14.13 -11.67
N ALA A 90 1.04 14.63 -11.62
CA ALA A 90 -0.13 13.84 -11.99
C ALA A 90 -0.16 13.61 -13.51
N PHE A 91 -0.52 12.40 -13.95
CA PHE A 91 -0.62 12.04 -15.36
C PHE A 91 -1.67 10.94 -15.58
N SER A 92 -2.01 10.68 -16.84
CA SER A 92 -2.81 9.53 -17.22
C SER A 92 -1.97 8.58 -18.07
N PHE A 93 -1.99 7.30 -17.72
CA PHE A 93 -1.44 6.24 -18.54
C PHE A 93 -2.60 5.59 -19.32
N VAL A 94 -2.46 5.48 -20.63
CA VAL A 94 -3.46 4.87 -21.50
C VAL A 94 -2.86 3.59 -22.08
N TYR A 95 -3.60 2.49 -21.97
CA TYR A 95 -3.34 1.27 -22.73
C TYR A 95 -4.39 1.17 -23.84
N GLU A 96 -3.93 1.36 -25.06
CA GLU A 96 -4.76 1.34 -26.26
C GLU A 96 -5.23 -0.08 -26.53
N GLN A 97 -6.52 -0.24 -26.82
CA GLN A 97 -7.05 -1.55 -27.19
C GLN A 97 -7.59 -1.54 -28.61
N ASP A 98 -7.48 -2.70 -29.26
CA ASP A 98 -8.07 -2.88 -30.58
C ASP A 98 -9.59 -2.67 -30.55
N SER A 99 -10.05 -1.81 -31.47
CA SER A 99 -11.47 -1.56 -31.71
C SER A 99 -12.22 -2.89 -31.96
N PRO A 100 -13.38 -3.12 -31.32
CA PRO A 100 -14.23 -2.14 -30.63
C PRO A 100 -13.96 -1.98 -29.13
N THR A 101 -12.87 -2.53 -28.61
CA THR A 101 -12.59 -2.50 -27.17
C THR A 101 -12.12 -1.09 -26.78
N PRO A 102 -12.73 -0.44 -25.77
CA PRO A 102 -12.27 0.88 -25.35
C PRO A 102 -10.92 0.78 -24.64
N ASP A 103 -10.14 1.86 -24.77
CA ASP A 103 -8.85 1.99 -24.09
C ASP A 103 -9.01 1.93 -22.58
N VAL A 104 -7.95 1.47 -21.91
CA VAL A 104 -7.87 1.47 -20.45
C VAL A 104 -7.10 2.71 -20.03
N VAL A 105 -7.77 3.60 -19.30
CA VAL A 105 -7.15 4.83 -18.76
C VAL A 105 -6.91 4.67 -17.27
N LEU A 106 -5.66 4.85 -16.85
CA LEU A 106 -5.21 4.86 -15.46
C LEU A 106 -4.79 6.27 -15.07
N ASN A 107 -5.58 6.93 -14.23
CA ASN A 107 -5.25 8.24 -13.68
C ASN A 107 -4.31 8.09 -12.49
N VAL A 108 -3.11 8.63 -12.59
CA VAL A 108 -2.06 8.55 -11.58
C VAL A 108 -1.93 9.92 -10.90
N PRO A 109 -2.18 10.03 -9.59
CA PRO A 109 -2.01 11.30 -8.87
C PRO A 109 -0.53 11.71 -8.80
N ALA A 110 -0.29 12.98 -8.48
CA ALA A 110 1.05 13.46 -8.18
C ALA A 110 1.68 12.64 -7.03
N TYR A 111 3.00 12.51 -7.05
CA TYR A 111 3.75 11.82 -6.01
C TYR A 111 3.53 12.50 -4.65
N ASP A 112 3.23 11.68 -3.66
CA ASP A 112 3.05 12.07 -2.28
C ASP A 112 3.90 11.13 -1.43
N ALA A 113 5.05 11.61 -0.95
CA ALA A 113 5.99 10.80 -0.19
C ALA A 113 5.40 10.22 1.10
N SER A 114 4.33 10.81 1.64
CA SER A 114 3.61 10.24 2.79
C SER A 114 2.93 8.91 2.46
N GLN A 115 2.72 8.62 1.17
CA GLN A 115 2.19 7.37 0.66
C GLN A 115 3.29 6.33 0.38
N TYR A 116 4.56 6.60 0.67
CA TYR A 116 5.67 5.66 0.45
C TYR A 116 6.61 5.58 1.67
N PRO A 117 6.08 5.38 2.90
CA PRO A 117 6.94 5.23 4.07
C PRO A 117 7.82 3.99 3.88
N GLY A 118 9.14 4.14 3.97
CA GLY A 118 10.09 3.02 3.81
C GLY A 118 10.51 2.72 2.36
N GLY A 119 10.14 3.55 1.39
CA GLY A 119 10.70 3.46 0.03
C GLY A 119 10.09 2.35 -0.84
N GLY A 120 8.85 1.93 -0.61
CA GLY A 120 8.16 0.94 -1.44
C GLY A 120 6.67 1.29 -1.62
N MET A 121 6.03 0.68 -2.63
CA MET A 121 4.60 0.86 -2.89
C MET A 121 3.77 0.33 -1.72
N LEU A 122 2.88 1.18 -1.19
CA LEU A 122 1.86 0.68 -0.27
C LEU A 122 0.96 -0.32 -0.96
N SER A 123 0.84 -1.50 -0.37
CA SER A 123 -0.05 -2.54 -0.88
C SER A 123 -1.37 -2.53 -0.14
N SER A 124 -2.44 -2.96 -0.82
CA SER A 124 -3.72 -3.13 -0.17
C SER A 124 -3.66 -4.29 0.83
N PRO A 125 -4.10 -4.13 2.09
CA PRO A 125 -4.01 -5.18 3.10
C PRO A 125 -4.65 -6.49 2.62
N GLN A 126 -3.91 -7.59 2.73
CA GLN A 126 -4.37 -8.95 2.45
C GLN A 126 -4.22 -9.85 3.68
N GLY A 127 -4.90 -11.00 3.67
CA GLY A 127 -4.83 -11.96 4.78
C GLY A 127 -3.41 -12.40 5.14
N VAL A 128 -2.49 -12.42 4.17
CA VAL A 128 -1.07 -12.75 4.38
C VAL A 128 -0.33 -11.75 5.28
N ASN A 129 -0.86 -10.52 5.40
CA ASN A 129 -0.36 -9.46 6.28
C ASN A 129 -0.93 -9.56 7.70
N SER A 130 -1.76 -10.57 8.00
CA SER A 130 -2.22 -10.81 9.37
C SER A 130 -1.06 -11.31 10.24
N GLY A 131 -0.97 -10.84 11.47
CA GLY A 131 0.05 -11.30 12.42
C GLY A 131 0.41 -10.28 13.49
N SER A 132 1.48 -10.60 14.22
CA SER A 132 2.05 -9.74 15.25
C SER A 132 3.22 -8.93 14.70
N TYR A 133 3.23 -7.64 15.03
CA TYR A 133 4.23 -6.68 14.62
C TYR A 133 4.69 -5.87 15.83
N TYR A 134 5.96 -5.48 15.88
CA TYR A 134 6.56 -4.79 17.01
C TYR A 134 7.62 -3.78 16.56
N ASP A 135 8.01 -2.88 17.45
CA ASP A 135 9.13 -1.96 17.25
C ASP A 135 10.29 -2.41 18.15
N PRO A 136 11.45 -2.82 17.61
CA PRO A 136 12.60 -3.23 18.41
C PRO A 136 13.11 -2.15 19.38
N ALA A 137 12.87 -0.87 19.10
CA ALA A 137 13.22 0.25 19.95
C ALA A 137 12.20 0.52 21.07
N ARG A 138 11.02 -0.14 21.05
CA ARG A 138 9.93 0.05 22.02
C ARG A 138 9.46 -1.31 22.60
N PRO A 139 10.24 -1.90 23.52
CA PRO A 139 9.92 -3.21 24.10
C PRO A 139 8.54 -3.22 24.78
N GLY A 140 7.75 -4.27 24.53
CA GLY A 140 6.41 -4.44 25.08
C GLY A 140 5.31 -3.69 24.33
N GLU A 141 5.67 -2.86 23.34
CA GLU A 141 4.71 -2.23 22.42
C GLU A 141 4.65 -2.99 21.09
N GLY A 142 3.52 -2.88 20.41
CA GLY A 142 3.33 -3.48 19.09
C GLY A 142 1.86 -3.66 18.74
N ILE A 143 1.58 -4.19 17.56
CA ILE A 143 0.21 -4.43 17.10
C ILE A 143 0.01 -5.89 16.70
N PHE A 144 -1.21 -6.37 16.90
CA PHE A 144 -1.73 -7.55 16.25
C PHE A 144 -2.75 -7.10 15.19
N VAL A 145 -2.59 -7.62 13.98
CA VAL A 145 -3.41 -7.26 12.82
C VAL A 145 -4.07 -8.51 12.27
N GLU A 146 -5.36 -8.42 11.98
CA GLU A 146 -6.08 -9.43 11.22
C GLU A 146 -6.75 -8.78 10.01
N VAL A 147 -6.43 -9.28 8.82
CA VAL A 147 -7.06 -8.87 7.57
C VAL A 147 -7.92 -10.02 7.07
N GLY A 148 -9.23 -9.85 7.14
CA GLY A 148 -10.17 -10.95 6.93
C GLY A 148 -11.41 -10.57 6.15
N ARG A 149 -12.38 -11.48 6.17
CA ARG A 149 -13.70 -11.27 5.62
C ARG A 149 -14.77 -11.60 6.64
N ALA A 150 -15.80 -10.76 6.70
CA ALA A 150 -17.02 -11.01 7.45
C ALA A 150 -18.21 -11.02 6.47
N GLY A 151 -18.54 -12.23 5.97
CA GLY A 151 -19.42 -12.37 4.81
C GLY A 151 -18.75 -11.82 3.55
N GLY A 152 -19.44 -10.94 2.81
CA GLY A 152 -18.90 -10.28 1.62
C GLY A 152 -17.99 -9.07 1.90
N ARG A 153 -17.83 -8.67 3.16
CA ARG A 153 -17.11 -7.46 3.58
C ARG A 153 -15.66 -7.78 3.91
N ARG A 154 -14.72 -6.93 3.47
CA ARG A 154 -13.31 -6.97 3.90
C ARG A 154 -13.20 -6.20 5.20
N VAL A 155 -12.60 -6.81 6.22
CA VAL A 155 -12.50 -6.25 7.56
C VAL A 155 -11.03 -6.23 7.98
N LEU A 156 -10.58 -5.08 8.46
CA LEU A 156 -9.31 -4.93 9.17
C LEU A 156 -9.62 -4.86 10.67
N PHE A 157 -9.02 -5.76 11.44
CA PHE A 157 -8.99 -5.68 12.90
C PHE A 157 -7.57 -5.36 13.37
N VAL A 158 -7.46 -4.49 14.36
CA VAL A 158 -6.18 -4.10 14.98
C VAL A 158 -6.33 -4.13 16.49
N SER A 159 -5.39 -4.78 17.17
CA SER A 159 -5.15 -4.66 18.60
C SER A 159 -3.78 -4.06 18.83
N TRP A 160 -3.73 -2.87 19.40
CA TRP A 160 -2.51 -2.15 19.69
C TRP A 160 -2.17 -2.24 21.17
N TYR A 161 -0.96 -2.70 21.46
CA TYR A 161 -0.38 -2.81 22.78
C TYR A 161 0.61 -1.66 22.98
N THR A 162 0.36 -0.83 23.99
CA THR A 162 1.21 0.32 24.33
C THR A 162 1.16 0.59 25.83
N TYR A 163 1.67 1.74 26.26
CA TYR A 163 1.68 2.18 27.65
C TYR A 163 0.98 3.53 27.80
N GLN A 164 0.25 3.69 28.90
CA GLN A 164 -0.28 4.97 29.34
C GLN A 164 -0.02 5.12 30.85
N ASP A 165 0.57 6.25 31.24
CA ASP A 165 0.90 6.56 32.64
C ASP A 165 1.72 5.46 33.35
N GLY A 166 2.63 4.83 32.59
CA GLY A 166 3.49 3.73 33.07
C GLY A 166 2.81 2.36 33.16
N LEU A 167 1.54 2.24 32.77
CA LEU A 167 0.77 0.99 32.78
C LEU A 167 0.53 0.47 31.36
N PRO A 168 0.55 -0.86 31.14
CA PRO A 168 0.14 -1.45 29.88
C PRO A 168 -1.30 -1.07 29.52
N LEU A 169 -1.53 -0.76 28.25
CA LEU A 169 -2.82 -0.44 27.69
C LEU A 169 -2.99 -1.21 26.38
N TRP A 170 -4.12 -1.91 26.22
CA TRP A 170 -4.55 -2.40 24.92
C TRP A 170 -5.65 -1.51 24.35
N ILE A 171 -5.51 -1.17 23.08
CA ILE A 171 -6.44 -0.34 22.33
C ILE A 171 -6.86 -1.13 21.10
N ILE A 172 -8.15 -1.34 20.89
CA ILE A 172 -8.64 -2.22 19.82
C ILE A 172 -9.57 -1.46 18.88
N GLY A 173 -9.59 -1.86 17.62
CA GLY A 173 -10.46 -1.28 16.61
C GLY A 173 -10.65 -2.22 15.44
N ASN A 174 -11.73 -2.02 14.70
CA ASN A 174 -11.93 -2.69 13.42
C ASN A 174 -12.75 -1.81 12.48
N VAL A 175 -12.55 -1.99 11.18
CA VAL A 175 -13.27 -1.26 10.15
C VAL A 175 -13.43 -2.10 8.90
N ASP A 176 -14.50 -1.85 8.16
CA ASP A 176 -14.65 -2.34 6.80
C ASP A 176 -13.83 -1.46 5.85
N PHE A 177 -13.15 -2.05 4.87
CA PHE A 177 -12.34 -1.29 3.91
C PHE A 177 -12.61 -1.74 2.46
N PRO A 178 -12.52 -0.81 1.48
CA PRO A 178 -12.76 -1.15 0.09
C PRO A 178 -11.61 -1.96 -0.51
N GLU A 179 -11.92 -2.72 -1.56
CA GLU A 179 -10.89 -3.42 -2.32
C GLU A 179 -9.91 -2.43 -2.96
N GLY A 180 -8.62 -2.71 -2.85
CA GLY A 180 -7.56 -1.84 -3.39
C GLY A 180 -7.16 -0.69 -2.47
N ALA A 181 -7.81 -0.49 -1.31
CA ALA A 181 -7.37 0.52 -0.34
C ALA A 181 -5.94 0.23 0.13
N THR A 182 -5.02 1.17 -0.06
CA THR A 182 -3.60 1.10 0.38
C THR A 182 -3.37 1.76 1.75
N SER A 183 -4.38 2.47 2.26
CA SER A 183 -4.42 3.11 3.57
C SER A 183 -5.78 2.88 4.19
N VAL A 184 -5.82 2.44 5.45
CA VAL A 184 -7.06 2.11 6.17
C VAL A 184 -7.05 2.78 7.54
N THR A 185 -7.97 3.72 7.76
CA THR A 185 -8.15 4.38 9.06
C THR A 185 -9.19 3.65 9.92
N VAL A 186 -8.77 3.24 11.10
CA VAL A 186 -9.53 2.42 12.06
C VAL A 186 -9.87 3.26 13.29
N PRO A 187 -11.15 3.39 13.68
CA PRO A 187 -11.54 3.94 14.97
C PRO A 187 -11.07 3.03 16.10
N MET A 188 -10.45 3.61 17.12
CA MET A 188 -9.79 2.88 18.20
C MET A 188 -10.49 3.12 19.54
N LEU A 189 -10.66 2.05 20.31
CA LEU A 189 -11.43 1.99 21.55
C LEU A 189 -10.60 1.38 22.69
N THR A 190 -10.90 1.80 23.92
CA THR A 190 -10.46 1.13 25.15
C THR A 190 -11.66 0.57 25.90
N PHE A 191 -11.42 -0.47 26.70
CA PHE A 191 -12.45 -1.15 27.49
C PHE A 191 -12.03 -1.26 28.95
N SER A 192 -12.97 -1.03 29.87
CA SER A 192 -12.72 -1.11 31.32
C SER A 192 -13.98 -1.51 32.10
N GLY A 193 -13.89 -1.56 33.43
CA GLY A 193 -15.04 -1.66 34.34
C GLY A 193 -15.43 -3.06 34.83
N THR A 194 -14.99 -4.13 34.16
CA THR A 194 -15.27 -5.53 34.56
C THR A 194 -14.03 -6.26 35.09
N GLY A 195 -14.22 -7.35 35.84
CA GLY A 195 -13.15 -8.28 36.27
C GLY A 195 -12.92 -9.45 35.33
N PHE A 196 -11.93 -10.29 35.66
CA PHE A 196 -11.59 -11.53 34.94
C PHE A 196 -12.32 -12.76 35.51
N GLY A 197 -12.63 -13.75 34.67
CA GLY A 197 -13.18 -15.03 35.09
C GLY A 197 -14.57 -14.90 35.75
N PRO A 198 -14.82 -15.53 36.92
CA PRO A 198 -16.11 -15.43 37.62
C PRO A 198 -16.51 -14.01 38.05
N ALA A 199 -15.56 -13.07 38.10
CA ALA A 199 -15.83 -11.66 38.40
C ALA A 199 -16.25 -10.85 37.16
N PHE A 200 -16.31 -11.48 35.97
CA PHE A 200 -16.77 -10.82 34.75
C PHE A 200 -18.26 -10.50 34.85
N ASN A 201 -18.60 -9.23 34.64
CA ASN A 201 -19.98 -8.77 34.56
C ASN A 201 -20.15 -7.88 33.30
N PRO A 202 -20.88 -8.34 32.27
CA PRO A 202 -21.03 -7.60 31.04
C PRO A 202 -21.72 -6.24 31.23
N ALA A 203 -22.54 -6.08 32.26
CA ALA A 203 -23.21 -4.82 32.56
C ALA A 203 -22.27 -3.73 33.11
N GLN A 204 -21.04 -4.10 33.50
CA GLN A 204 -20.02 -3.17 33.98
C GLN A 204 -19.01 -2.79 32.90
N VAL A 205 -19.09 -3.38 31.70
CA VAL A 205 -18.17 -3.07 30.60
C VAL A 205 -18.42 -1.66 30.09
N VAL A 206 -17.38 -0.82 30.14
CA VAL A 206 -17.38 0.53 29.59
C VAL A 206 -16.46 0.56 28.38
N SER A 207 -17.01 0.91 27.22
CA SER A 207 -16.25 1.18 25.99
C SER A 207 -16.06 2.69 25.81
N SER A 208 -14.82 3.12 25.66
CA SER A 208 -14.48 4.53 25.49
C SER A 208 -13.75 4.76 24.16
N PRO A 209 -14.15 5.76 23.35
CA PRO A 209 -13.35 6.21 22.22
C PRO A 209 -11.97 6.64 22.69
N TRP A 210 -10.93 6.11 22.04
CA TRP A 210 -9.55 6.50 22.30
C TRP A 210 -9.05 7.48 21.23
N GLY A 211 -9.35 7.18 19.96
CA GLY A 211 -8.81 7.90 18.82
C GLY A 211 -9.01 7.15 17.53
N GLN A 212 -8.08 7.33 16.61
CA GLN A 212 -8.02 6.59 15.35
C GLN A 212 -6.58 6.23 15.01
N ALA A 213 -6.41 5.14 14.28
CA ALA A 213 -5.13 4.72 13.75
C ALA A 213 -5.22 4.47 12.24
N THR A 214 -4.20 4.85 11.48
CA THR A 214 -4.11 4.62 10.04
C THR A 214 -3.06 3.57 9.77
N PHE A 215 -3.51 2.50 9.10
CA PHE A 215 -2.74 1.32 8.78
C PHE A 215 -2.31 1.33 7.31
N ARG A 216 -1.02 1.05 7.06
CA ARG A 216 -0.43 0.97 5.72
C ARG A 216 0.56 -0.18 5.63
N VAL A 217 0.42 -1.03 4.62
CA VAL A 217 1.37 -2.14 4.38
C VAL A 217 2.52 -1.64 3.52
N ILE A 218 3.73 -1.60 4.08
CA ILE A 218 4.96 -1.19 3.38
C ILE A 218 5.54 -2.38 2.61
N SER A 219 5.65 -3.52 3.29
CA SER A 219 6.13 -4.77 2.72
C SER A 219 5.47 -5.96 3.43
N CYS A 220 5.86 -7.17 3.07
CA CYS A 220 5.39 -8.38 3.76
C CYS A 220 5.69 -8.39 5.26
N ASN A 221 6.79 -7.76 5.65
CA ASN A 221 7.30 -7.79 7.02
C ASN A 221 7.30 -6.42 7.69
N GLU A 222 6.83 -5.38 7.00
CA GLU A 222 6.83 -4.01 7.50
C GLU A 222 5.49 -3.32 7.25
N LEU A 223 5.07 -2.53 8.24
CA LEU A 223 3.88 -1.70 8.14
C LEU A 223 4.10 -0.37 8.84
N SER A 224 3.38 0.63 8.37
CA SER A 224 3.25 1.92 9.03
C SER A 224 1.94 1.97 9.81
N PHE A 225 2.03 2.55 11.01
CA PHE A 225 0.95 2.74 11.94
C PHE A 225 0.99 4.19 12.47
N ASP A 226 0.13 5.03 11.93
CA ASP A 226 -0.06 6.39 12.42
C ASP A 226 -1.25 6.45 13.37
N TRP A 227 -1.20 7.27 14.41
CA TRP A 227 -2.32 7.41 15.34
C TRP A 227 -2.57 8.86 15.72
N VAL A 228 -3.82 9.15 16.05
CA VAL A 228 -4.26 10.42 16.62
C VAL A 228 -5.20 10.12 17.79
N ARG A 229 -4.88 10.64 18.96
CA ARG A 229 -5.68 10.50 20.18
C ARG A 229 -6.71 11.62 20.25
N THR A 230 -7.98 11.27 20.42
CA THR A 230 -9.08 12.27 20.39
C THR A 230 -9.04 13.20 21.60
N ALA A 231 -8.62 12.72 22.76
CA ALA A 231 -8.71 13.47 24.02
C ALA A 231 -7.88 14.78 24.02
N ASP A 232 -6.74 14.79 23.32
CA ASP A 232 -5.77 15.88 23.38
C ASP A 232 -5.08 16.18 22.04
N GLY A 233 -5.43 15.46 20.96
CA GLY A 233 -4.86 15.67 19.63
C GLY A 233 -3.41 15.19 19.50
N LEU A 234 -2.85 14.49 20.50
CA LEU A 234 -1.54 13.88 20.35
C LEU A 234 -1.57 12.90 19.18
N SER A 235 -0.46 12.88 18.43
CA SER A 235 -0.30 12.01 17.29
C SER A 235 1.12 11.46 17.23
N GLY A 236 1.27 10.35 16.53
CA GLY A 236 2.55 9.70 16.33
C GLY A 236 2.51 8.75 15.14
N SER A 237 3.70 8.32 14.72
CA SER A 237 3.89 7.39 13.63
C SER A 237 4.89 6.33 14.05
N TYR A 238 4.59 5.07 13.75
CA TYR A 238 5.47 3.93 13.98
C TYR A 238 5.62 3.10 12.71
N ASN A 239 6.84 2.64 12.45
CA ASN A 239 7.10 1.58 11.49
C ASN A 239 7.35 0.30 12.28
N TYR A 240 6.45 -0.66 12.14
CA TYR A 240 6.56 -1.93 12.84
C TYR A 240 7.09 -3.02 11.92
N VAL A 241 7.96 -3.86 12.48
CA VAL A 241 8.47 -5.07 11.82
C VAL A 241 7.71 -6.28 12.32
N ARG A 242 7.55 -7.29 11.47
CA ARG A 242 6.83 -8.51 11.81
C ARG A 242 7.63 -9.36 12.79
N LEU A 243 6.94 -9.97 13.75
CA LEU A 243 7.55 -10.84 14.75
C LEU A 243 7.99 -12.20 14.16
N VAL A 244 7.27 -12.67 13.14
CA VAL A 244 7.56 -13.94 12.44
C VAL A 244 7.52 -13.70 10.94
N ASP A 245 8.39 -14.36 10.17
CA ASP A 245 8.58 -14.10 8.73
C ASP A 245 7.35 -14.39 7.84
N GLY A 246 6.30 -14.99 8.39
CA GLY A 246 5.16 -15.46 7.60
C GLY A 246 4.20 -16.35 8.37
N LEU A 247 3.03 -16.57 7.78
CA LEU A 247 2.17 -17.68 8.16
C LEU A 247 2.66 -18.93 7.42
N LEU A 248 2.81 -20.06 8.12
CA LEU A 248 3.24 -21.31 7.49
C LEU A 248 2.30 -21.69 6.33
N GLY A 249 2.89 -22.04 5.17
CA GLY A 249 2.14 -22.39 3.96
C GLY A 249 1.54 -21.20 3.21
N THR A 250 1.78 -19.97 3.65
CA THR A 250 1.30 -18.75 2.99
C THR A 250 2.50 -17.89 2.59
N GLN A 251 2.65 -17.63 1.30
CA GLN A 251 3.67 -16.71 0.82
C GLN A 251 3.08 -15.32 0.68
N CYS A 252 3.81 -14.33 1.19
CA CYS A 252 3.58 -12.94 0.82
C CYS A 252 4.46 -12.67 -0.41
N GLN A 253 3.81 -12.24 -1.50
CA GLN A 253 4.44 -11.94 -2.79
C GLN A 253 4.41 -10.45 -3.04
#